data_AF-A0A7V9HJ03-F1
#
_entry.id   AF-A0A7V9HJ03-F1
#
_cell.length_a   1.000
_cell.length_b   1.000
_cell.length_c   1.000
_cell.angle_alpha   90.00
_cell.angle_beta   90.00
_cell.angle_gamma   90.00
#
_symmetry.space_group_name_H-M   'P 1'
#
loop_
_entity.id
_entity.type
_entity.pdbx_description
1 polymer ?
#
loop_
_entity_poly.entity_id
_entity_poly.type
_entity_poly.pdbx_seq_one_letter_code
_entity_poly.pdbx_strand_id
1 'polypeptide(L)' 'AKTLYDRLLSYGNDVGLFAEEIDPTSGAALGNFPQAFTHIGVIDAGVDLTAALLHRRPLSGPLAQRVATAQQMQRNER' A
#
# COMPACT_ATOMS: atom_id res chain seq x y z
N ALA A 1 -1.37 -7.28 6.24
CA ALA A 1 -1.01 -5.98 5.65
C ALA A 1 -2.26 -5.20 5.22
N LYS A 2 -3.05 -5.68 4.25
CA LYS A 2 -4.27 -4.97 3.80
C LYS A 2 -5.23 -4.59 4.94
N THR A 3 -5.63 -5.54 5.80
CA THR A 3 -6.54 -5.26 6.92
C THR A 3 -6.02 -4.19 7.89
N LEU A 4 -4.69 -4.14 8.09
CA LEU A 4 -4.08 -3.11 8.95
C LEU A 4 -4.11 -1.74 8.27
N TYR A 5 -3.84 -1.69 6.96
CA TYR A 5 -3.93 -0.47 6.17
C TYR A 5 -5.37 0.05 6.12
N ASP A 6 -6.36 -0.82 5.90
CA ASP A 6 -7.78 -0.45 5.93
C ASP A 6 -8.18 0.12 7.31
N ARG A 7 -7.68 -0.47 8.41
CA ARG A 7 -7.88 0.06 9.77
C ARG A 7 -7.19 1.42 9.95
N LEU A 8 -5.98 1.60 9.44
CA LEU A 8 -5.28 2.88 9.50
C LEU A 8 -6.10 3.99 8.82
N LEU A 9 -6.65 3.72 7.63
CA LEU A 9 -7.48 4.67 6.91
C LEU A 9 -8.76 5.07 7.67
N SER A 10 -9.27 4.21 8.56
CA SER A 10 -10.46 4.52 9.37
C SER A 10 -10.23 5.60 10.43
N TYR A 11 -8.98 5.97 10.72
CA TYR A 11 -8.64 7.05 11.64
C TYR A 11 -8.57 8.44 10.98
N GLY A 12 -8.68 8.51 9.65
CA GLY A 12 -8.84 9.78 8.96
C GLY A 12 -10.21 10.40 9.26
N ASN A 13 -10.30 11.73 9.29
CA ASN A 13 -11.60 12.38 9.40
C ASN A 13 -12.44 12.20 8.11
N ASP A 14 -13.61 12.82 8.07
CA ASP A 14 -14.56 12.78 6.96
C ASP A 14 -13.99 13.25 5.60
N VAL A 15 -12.95 14.09 5.63
CA VAL A 15 -12.23 14.56 4.44
C VAL A 15 -10.87 13.89 4.23
N GLY A 16 -10.55 12.86 5.00
CA GLY A 16 -9.33 12.06 4.85
C GLY A 16 -8.07 12.68 5.45
N LEU A 17 -8.20 13.59 6.41
CA LEU A 17 -7.07 14.19 7.12
C LEU A 17 -6.67 13.38 8.36
N PHE A 18 -5.37 13.29 8.60
CA PHE A 18 -4.77 12.58 9.72
C PHE A 18 -4.05 13.51 10.71
N ALA A 19 -4.06 13.12 11.98
CA ALA A 19 -3.29 13.75 13.04
C ALA A 19 -1.89 13.15 13.17
N GLU A 20 -1.06 13.72 14.03
CA GLU A 20 0.27 13.22 14.35
C GLU A 20 0.21 11.83 15.01
N GLU A 21 -0.71 11.67 15.96
CA GLU A 21 -0.85 10.47 16.77
C GLU A 21 -2.31 10.03 16.86
N ILE A 22 -2.52 8.77 17.23
CA ILE A 22 -3.82 8.18 17.50
C ILE A 22 -3.77 7.57 18.89
N ASP A 23 -4.72 7.93 19.74
CA ASP A 23 -4.88 7.28 21.03
C ASP A 23 -5.26 5.79 20.82
N PRO A 24 -4.50 4.83 21.35
CA PRO A 24 -4.71 3.41 21.06
C PRO A 24 -5.99 2.83 21.69
N THR A 25 -6.57 3.51 22.67
CA THR A 25 -7.75 3.04 23.41
C THR A 25 -9.05 3.58 22.82
N SER A 26 -9.11 4.89 22.62
CA SER A 26 -10.28 5.63 22.14
C SER A 26 -10.29 5.85 20.63
N GLY A 27 -9.13 5.77 19.97
CA GLY A 27 -8.98 6.12 18.56
C GLY A 27 -9.00 7.63 18.29
N ALA A 28 -8.92 8.47 19.33
CA ALA A 28 -8.90 9.92 19.17
C ALA A 28 -7.64 10.39 18.44
N ALA A 29 -7.80 11.38 17.57
CA ALA A 29 -6.71 12.14 16.98
C ALA A 29 -5.99 12.94 18.06
N LEU A 30 -4.66 12.80 18.14
CA LEU A 30 -3.79 13.48 19.10
C LEU A 30 -2.70 14.30 18.38
N GLY A 31 -2.26 15.36 19.03
CA GLY A 31 -1.18 16.22 18.53
C GLY A 31 -1.62 17.17 17.41
N ASN A 32 -0.68 17.49 16.51
CA ASN A 32 -0.94 18.43 15.42
C ASN A 32 -1.95 17.86 14.43
N PHE A 33 -2.82 18.73 13.91
CA PHE A 33 -3.81 18.37 12.91
C PHE A 33 -4.08 19.52 11.93
N PRO A 34 -4.06 19.29 10.60
CA PRO A 34 -3.58 18.06 9.93
C PRO A 34 -2.04 17.97 9.94
N GLN A 35 -1.49 16.76 10.02
CA GLN A 35 -0.04 16.55 10.13
C GLN A 35 0.56 15.95 8.84
N ALA A 36 1.48 16.67 8.19
CA ALA A 36 1.98 16.31 6.86
C ALA A 36 2.77 14.98 6.80
N PHE A 37 3.63 14.69 7.79
CA PHE A 37 4.42 13.46 7.78
C PHE A 37 3.59 12.18 7.91
N THR A 38 2.49 12.19 8.65
CA THR A 38 1.53 11.09 8.78
C THR A 38 0.88 10.82 7.43
N HIS A 39 0.50 11.87 6.70
CA HIS A 39 -0.06 11.69 5.35
C HIS A 39 0.97 11.08 4.39
N ILE A 40 2.22 11.53 4.44
CA ILE A 40 3.31 10.93 3.66
C ILE A 40 3.46 9.45 4.02
N GLY A 41 3.49 9.09 5.31
CA GLY A 41 3.57 7.70 5.75
C GLY A 41 2.39 6.83 5.30
N VAL A 42 1.16 7.37 5.30
CA VAL A 42 -0.04 6.67 4.80
C VAL A 42 0.05 6.41 3.29
N ILE A 43 0.57 7.37 2.52
CA ILE A 43 0.77 7.23 1.06
C ILE A 43 1.83 6.18 0.78
N ASP A 44 3.00 6.28 1.42
CA ASP A 44 4.12 5.35 1.22
C ASP A 44 3.71 3.92 1.57
N ALA A 45 3.03 3.72 2.70
CA ALA A 45 2.50 2.41 3.08
C ALA A 45 1.50 1.84 2.04
N GLY A 46 0.71 2.69 1.39
CA GLY A 46 -0.22 2.30 0.32
C GLY A 46 0.50 1.87 -0.96
N VAL A 47 1.56 2.60 -1.34
CA VAL A 47 2.43 2.27 -2.47
C VAL A 47 3.10 0.91 -2.24
N ASP A 48 3.70 0.73 -1.06
CA ASP A 48 4.38 -0.52 -0.67
C ASP A 48 3.43 -1.71 -0.61
N LEU A 49 2.23 -1.51 -0.04
CA LEU A 49 1.20 -2.55 -0.01
C LEU A 49 0.79 -2.94 -1.43
N THR A 50 0.62 -1.97 -2.33
CA THR A 50 0.25 -2.23 -3.73
C THR A 50 1.34 -3.02 -4.45
N ALA A 51 2.60 -2.61 -4.30
CA ALA A 51 3.74 -3.33 -4.85
C ALA A 51 3.77 -4.78 -4.33
N ALA A 52 3.63 -4.99 -3.02
CA ALA A 52 3.62 -6.31 -2.42
C ALA A 52 2.48 -7.20 -2.95
N LEU A 53 1.28 -6.64 -3.15
CA LEU A 53 0.13 -7.37 -3.69
C LEU A 53 0.33 -7.75 -5.17
N LEU A 54 0.96 -6.89 -5.96
CA LEU A 54 1.29 -7.18 -7.36
C LEU A 54 2.36 -8.27 -7.48
N HIS A 55 3.39 -8.24 -6.62
CA HIS A 55 4.41 -9.30 -6.58
C HIS A 55 3.84 -10.65 -6.12
N ARG A 56 2.81 -10.65 -5.27
CA ARG A 56 2.16 -11.87 -4.77
C ARG A 56 1.08 -12.43 -5.69
N ARG A 57 0.59 -11.65 -6.66
CA ARG A 57 -0.34 -12.18 -7.66
C ARG A 57 0.47 -12.98 -8.70
N PRO A 58 0.21 -14.29 -8.86
CA PRO A 58 0.71 -14.95 -10.06
C PRO A 58 0.12 -14.20 -11.25
N LEU A 59 0.98 -13.71 -12.13
CA LEU A 59 0.53 -13.17 -13.40
C LEU A 59 -0.41 -14.22 -14.01
N SER A 60 -1.66 -13.86 -14.22
CA SER A 60 -2.67 -14.74 -14.80
C SER A 60 -3.30 -14.03 -16.00
N GLY A 61 -3.53 -14.79 -17.07
CA GLY A 61 -4.02 -14.27 -18.34
C GLY A 61 -2.92 -13.87 -19.35
N PRO A 62 -3.28 -13.15 -20.43
CA PRO A 62 -2.41 -12.96 -21.60
C PRO A 62 -1.08 -12.25 -21.31
N LEU A 63 -1.04 -11.37 -20.31
CA LEU A 63 0.18 -10.67 -19.88
C LEU A 63 1.19 -11.61 -19.20
N ALA A 64 0.71 -12.64 -18.49
CA ALA A 64 1.56 -13.67 -17.90
C ALA A 64 2.29 -14.48 -18.97
N GLN A 65 1.57 -14.84 -20.04
CA GLN A 65 2.12 -15.54 -21.19
C GLN A 65 3.20 -14.71 -21.87
N ARG A 66 3.01 -13.39 -22.02
CA ARG A 66 4.00 -12.50 -22.65
C ARG A 66 5.29 -12.35 -21.84
N VAL A 67 5.19 -12.26 -20.52
CA VAL A 67 6.37 -12.20 -19.64
C VAL A 67 7.11 -13.54 -19.62
N ALA A 68 6.38 -14.66 -19.59
CA ALA A 68 6.97 -15.99 -19.67
C ALA A 68 7.70 -16.22 -21.01
N THR A 69 7.12 -15.80 -22.14
CA THR A 69 7.78 -15.87 -23.46
C THR A 69 9.03 -15.00 -23.52
N ALA A 70 8.98 -13.77 -22.99
CA ALA A 70 10.13 -12.87 -22.95
C ALA A 70 11.27 -13.42 -22.07
N GLN A 71 10.95 -14.00 -20.91
CA GLN A 71 11.92 -14.63 -20.03
C GLN A 71 12.50 -15.94 -20.60
N GLN A 72 11.72 -16.70 -21.37
CA GLN A 72 12.19 -17.90 -22.06
C GLN A 72 13.13 -17.57 -23.23
N MET A 73 12.88 -16.49 -23.98
CA MET A 73 13.78 -16.01 -25.03
C MET A 73 15.16 -15.62 -24.47
N GLN A 74 15.19 -14.90 -23.35
CA GLN A 74 16.45 -14.53 -22.68
C GLN A 74 17.22 -15.73 -22.09
N ARG A 75 16.54 -16.86 -21.83
CA ARG A 75 17.18 -18.09 -21.34
C ARG A 75 17.76 -18.96 -22.46
N ASN A 76 17.22 -18.89 -23.68
CA ASN A 76 17.69 -19.68 -24.82
C ASN A 76 18.88 -19.03 -25.57
N GLU A 77 19.27 -17.80 -25.20
CA GLU A 77 20.43 -17.08 -25.74
C GLU A 77 21.72 -17.28 -24.90
N ARG A 78 21.75 -18.30 -24.04
CA ARG A 78 22.92 -18.77 -23.29
C ARG A 78 23.14 -20.24 -23.54
#